data_AF-A0A966Q6J7-F1
#
_entry.id   AF-A0A966Q6J7-F1
#
_cell.length_a   1.000
_cell.length_b   1.000
_cell.length_c   1.000
_cell.angle_alpha   90.00
_cell.angle_beta   90.00
_cell.angle_gamma   90.00
#
_symmetry.space_group_name_H-M   'P 1'
#
loop_
_entity.id
_entity.type
_entity.pdbx_description
1 polymer ?
#
loop_
_entity_poly.entity_id
_entity_poly.type
_entity_poly.pdbx_seq_one_letter_code
_entity_poly.pdbx_strand_id
1 'polypeptide(L)'
;MPVSDGPEQGLLKIDRQFNSDLVATRKILTRAGFREGDRLIVISDMPGLVYLLGARSVGVPWYESWGWEARIRFAKSVLGLQGAGELEKAWVILAQPIDEPGLGMDQVWPASSRLPVSFGAPEGSSWAREWSDEGKAPLHLRFFQPAADLFRKI
;
A
#
# COMPACT_ATOMS: atom_id res chain seq x y z
N MET A 1 -1.01 -12.14 -19.13
CA MET A 1 -0.63 -10.94 -19.90
C MET A 1 0.74 -10.49 -19.44
N PRO A 2 1.69 -10.20 -20.35
CA PRO A 2 2.95 -9.55 -20.00
C PRO A 2 2.71 -8.19 -19.36
N VAL A 3 3.46 -7.85 -18.31
CA VAL A 3 3.44 -6.50 -17.71
C VAL A 3 4.48 -5.65 -18.44
N SER A 4 4.04 -4.69 -19.25
CA SER A 4 4.95 -3.81 -20.01
C SER A 4 5.75 -2.84 -19.14
N ASP A 5 5.25 -2.55 -17.95
CA ASP A 5 5.75 -1.51 -17.07
C ASP A 5 6.36 -2.09 -15.78
N GLY A 6 7.42 -1.46 -15.25
CA GLY A 6 8.14 -1.97 -14.09
C GLY A 6 9.43 -2.73 -14.45
N PRO A 7 10.12 -3.34 -13.45
CA PRO A 7 11.50 -3.77 -13.59
C PRO A 7 11.74 -4.88 -14.63
N GLU A 8 10.71 -5.68 -14.94
CA GLU A 8 10.84 -6.88 -15.80
C GLU A 8 10.48 -6.64 -17.27
N GLN A 9 10.02 -5.45 -17.66
CA GLN A 9 9.78 -5.04 -19.06
C GLN A 9 9.11 -6.12 -19.95
N GLY A 10 8.04 -6.75 -19.47
CA GLY A 10 7.28 -7.77 -20.20
C GLY A 10 7.66 -9.23 -19.92
N LEU A 11 8.67 -9.48 -19.08
CA LEU A 11 9.05 -10.86 -18.70
C LEU A 11 8.09 -11.47 -17.67
N LEU A 12 7.53 -10.66 -16.77
CA LEU A 12 6.53 -11.11 -15.81
C LEU A 12 5.15 -11.22 -16.47
N LYS A 13 4.49 -12.37 -16.27
CA LYS A 13 3.10 -12.60 -16.69
C LYS A 13 2.18 -12.58 -15.48
N ILE A 14 1.12 -11.80 -15.58
CA ILE A 14 0.02 -11.74 -14.59
C ILE A 14 -1.33 -11.98 -15.29
N ASP A 15 -2.40 -12.27 -14.58
CA ASP A 15 -3.73 -12.37 -15.17
C ASP A 15 -4.24 -11.00 -15.67
N ARG A 16 -5.33 -11.00 -16.45
CA ARG A 16 -5.86 -9.79 -17.06
C ARG A 16 -6.49 -8.84 -16.04
N GLN A 17 -7.12 -9.38 -15.01
CA GLN A 17 -7.82 -8.60 -14.00
C GLN A 17 -6.80 -7.85 -13.15
N PHE A 18 -5.81 -8.56 -12.62
CA PHE A 18 -4.72 -7.96 -11.86
C PHE A 18 -3.93 -6.93 -12.66
N ASN A 19 -3.72 -7.14 -13.97
CA ASN A 19 -3.11 -6.13 -14.82
C ASN A 19 -3.95 -4.84 -14.91
N SER A 20 -5.26 -4.98 -15.04
CA SER A 20 -6.18 -3.84 -15.11
C SER A 20 -6.19 -3.06 -13.80
N ASP A 21 -6.17 -3.78 -12.68
CA ASP A 21 -6.11 -3.20 -11.34
C ASP A 21 -4.77 -2.50 -11.12
N LEU A 22 -3.64 -3.12 -11.50
CA LEU A 22 -2.30 -2.52 -11.43
C LEU A 22 -2.23 -1.21 -12.22
N VAL A 23 -2.76 -1.18 -13.44
CA VAL A 23 -2.82 0.05 -14.27
C VAL A 23 -3.65 1.14 -13.59
N ALA A 24 -4.80 0.79 -13.01
CA ALA A 24 -5.65 1.75 -12.30
C ALA A 24 -4.94 2.32 -11.07
N THR A 25 -4.29 1.48 -10.28
CA THR A 25 -3.51 1.87 -9.10
C THR A 25 -2.32 2.77 -9.48
N ARG A 26 -1.53 2.37 -10.49
CA ARG A 26 -0.41 3.18 -11.00
C ARG A 26 -0.88 4.57 -11.43
N LYS A 27 -1.99 4.66 -12.16
CA LYS A 27 -2.56 5.95 -12.61
C LYS A 27 -2.93 6.86 -11.44
N ILE A 28 -3.50 6.29 -10.38
CA ILE A 28 -3.87 7.03 -9.18
C ILE A 28 -2.66 7.50 -8.39
N LEU A 29 -1.72 6.59 -8.14
CA LEU A 29 -0.46 6.89 -7.45
C LEU A 29 0.34 7.97 -8.22
N THR A 30 0.47 7.83 -9.54
CA THR A 30 1.20 8.79 -10.38
C THR A 30 0.55 10.18 -10.35
N ARG A 31 -0.79 10.26 -10.40
CA ARG A 31 -1.53 11.53 -10.25
C ARG A 31 -1.33 12.17 -8.88
N ALA A 32 -1.16 11.34 -7.86
CA ALA A 32 -0.84 11.76 -6.50
C ALA A 32 0.67 12.09 -6.33
N GLY A 33 1.50 11.93 -7.36
CA GLY A 33 2.91 12.30 -7.35
C GLY A 33 3.88 11.16 -7.03
N PHE A 34 3.41 9.92 -6.88
CA PHE A 34 4.26 8.74 -6.72
C PHE A 34 5.13 8.53 -7.96
N ARG A 35 6.38 8.14 -7.75
CA ARG A 35 7.34 7.82 -8.81
C ARG A 35 8.02 6.49 -8.55
N GLU A 36 8.47 5.83 -9.61
CA GLU A 36 9.34 4.65 -9.47
C GLU A 36 10.58 5.00 -8.63
N GLY A 37 10.97 4.09 -7.75
CA GLY A 37 12.01 4.29 -6.74
C GLY A 37 11.53 4.94 -5.43
N ASP A 38 10.30 5.48 -5.38
CA ASP A 38 9.73 5.99 -4.14
C ASP A 38 9.63 4.90 -3.08
N ARG A 39 9.73 5.32 -1.82
CA ARG A 39 9.65 4.44 -0.65
C ARG A 39 8.21 4.03 -0.44
N LEU A 40 7.97 2.75 -0.22
CA LEU A 40 6.64 2.21 -0.02
C LEU A 40 6.61 1.19 1.11
N ILE A 41 5.63 1.37 2.00
CA ILE A 41 5.25 0.44 3.06
C ILE A 41 3.90 -0.16 2.67
N VAL A 42 3.83 -1.48 2.52
CA VAL A 42 2.58 -2.19 2.30
C VAL A 42 2.23 -2.92 3.59
N ILE A 43 1.15 -2.49 4.24
CA ILE A 43 0.60 -3.11 5.45
C ILE A 43 -0.46 -4.13 4.99
N SER A 44 0.01 -5.18 4.30
CA SER A 44 -0.77 -6.33 3.84
C SER A 44 0.16 -7.36 3.18
N ASP A 45 -0.34 -8.57 2.93
CA ASP A 45 0.35 -9.61 2.16
C ASP A 45 0.28 -9.32 0.64
N MET A 46 0.91 -8.21 0.21
CA MET A 46 0.97 -7.82 -1.20
C MET A 46 2.37 -7.37 -1.63
N PRO A 47 3.38 -8.24 -1.51
CA PRO A 47 4.73 -7.87 -1.89
C PRO A 47 4.96 -7.72 -3.38
N GLY A 48 4.23 -8.52 -4.17
CA GLY A 48 4.22 -8.39 -5.62
C GLY A 48 3.84 -6.97 -6.04
N LEU A 49 2.95 -6.29 -5.28
CA LEU A 49 2.56 -4.92 -5.57
C LEU A 49 3.72 -3.93 -5.40
N VAL A 50 4.55 -4.06 -4.36
CA VAL A 50 5.73 -3.18 -4.18
C VAL A 50 6.66 -3.27 -5.38
N TYR A 51 6.96 -4.51 -5.78
CA TYR A 51 7.81 -4.80 -6.92
C TYR A 51 7.22 -4.30 -8.24
N LEU A 52 5.93 -4.58 -8.46
CA LEU A 52 5.19 -4.16 -9.65
C LEU A 52 4.95 -2.67 -9.76
N LEU A 53 5.07 -1.91 -8.66
CA LEU A 53 5.05 -0.46 -8.69
C LEU A 53 6.45 0.15 -8.91
N GLY A 54 7.51 -0.67 -8.98
CA GLY A 54 8.88 -0.20 -9.05
C GLY A 54 9.31 0.56 -7.78
N ALA A 55 8.65 0.31 -6.64
CA ALA A 55 8.89 1.01 -5.40
C ALA A 55 10.07 0.40 -4.62
N ARG A 56 10.68 1.19 -3.74
CA ARG A 56 11.63 0.68 -2.74
C ARG A 56 10.87 0.29 -1.47
N SER A 57 10.88 -0.99 -1.13
CA SER A 57 10.40 -1.43 0.19
C SER A 57 11.29 -0.84 1.30
N VAL A 58 10.67 -0.25 2.33
CA VAL A 58 11.40 0.24 3.52
C VAL A 58 11.26 -0.68 4.74
N GLY A 59 10.79 -1.91 4.57
CA GLY A 59 10.83 -2.95 5.61
C GLY A 59 9.59 -3.84 5.63
N VAL A 60 9.76 -5.15 5.92
CA VAL A 60 8.67 -6.14 6.13
C VAL A 60 9.19 -7.42 6.82
N PRO A 61 8.32 -8.19 7.52
CA PRO A 61 7.66 -9.36 6.88
C PRO A 61 6.18 -9.53 7.30
N TRP A 62 5.20 -9.47 6.40
CA TRP A 62 4.77 -10.53 5.45
C TRP A 62 3.91 -11.66 6.00
N TYR A 63 3.40 -11.59 7.23
CA TYR A 63 2.32 -12.49 7.62
C TYR A 63 1.34 -11.78 8.54
N GLU A 64 0.15 -11.50 8.02
CA GLU A 64 -0.98 -11.16 8.85
C GLU A 64 -1.63 -12.48 9.33
N SER A 65 -1.48 -12.79 10.61
CA SER A 65 -2.19 -13.90 11.23
C SER A 65 -3.27 -13.37 12.18
N TRP A 66 -4.52 -13.58 11.78
CA TRP A 66 -5.79 -13.67 12.52
C TRP A 66 -6.15 -12.54 13.52
N GLY A 67 -7.13 -11.72 13.14
CA GLY A 67 -7.91 -10.85 14.03
C GLY A 67 -7.46 -9.38 14.06
N TRP A 68 -8.43 -8.47 14.15
CA TRP A 68 -8.24 -7.00 14.13
C TRP A 68 -7.11 -6.48 15.03
N GLU A 69 -7.05 -6.94 16.28
CA GLU A 69 -6.01 -6.48 17.21
C GLU A 69 -4.60 -6.91 16.79
N ALA A 70 -4.47 -8.09 16.19
CA ALA A 70 -3.19 -8.55 15.67
C ALA A 70 -2.73 -7.66 14.51
N ARG A 71 -3.67 -7.21 13.65
CA ARG A 71 -3.40 -6.24 12.57
C ARG A 71 -2.87 -4.92 13.12
N ILE A 72 -3.52 -4.36 14.15
CA ILE A 72 -3.06 -3.12 14.82
C ILE A 72 -1.66 -3.31 15.39
N ARG A 73 -1.43 -4.39 16.16
CA ARG A 73 -0.12 -4.64 16.78
C ARG A 73 0.96 -4.82 15.72
N PHE A 74 0.67 -5.57 14.67
CA PHE A 74 1.57 -5.78 13.55
C PHE A 74 1.93 -4.45 12.86
N ALA A 75 0.92 -3.64 12.50
CA ALA A 75 1.15 -2.34 11.88
C ALA A 75 1.99 -1.42 12.77
N LYS A 76 1.70 -1.35 14.07
CA LYS A 76 2.52 -0.60 15.05
C LYS A 76 3.97 -1.09 15.08
N SER A 77 4.20 -2.39 15.08
CA SER A 77 5.55 -2.96 15.07
C SER A 77 6.29 -2.63 13.78
N VAL A 78 5.66 -2.82 12.61
CA VAL A 78 6.27 -2.51 11.30
C VAL A 78 6.64 -1.03 11.20
N LEU A 79 5.71 -0.15 11.56
CA LEU A 79 5.91 1.29 11.49
C LEU A 79 6.92 1.77 12.55
N GLY A 80 6.88 1.20 13.75
CA GLY A 80 7.79 1.55 14.86
C GLY A 80 9.25 1.13 14.62
N LEU A 81 9.49 0.15 13.75
CA LEU A 81 10.85 -0.22 13.32
C LEU A 81 11.48 0.80 12.36
N GLN A 82 10.68 1.70 11.79
CA GLN A 82 11.14 2.70 10.86
C GLN A 82 11.58 3.97 11.59
N GLY A 83 12.69 4.57 11.14
CA GLY A 83 13.06 5.91 11.60
C GLY A 83 12.03 6.95 11.14
N ALA A 84 11.78 7.98 11.94
CA ALA A 84 10.80 9.03 11.63
C ALA A 84 11.03 9.66 10.24
N GLY A 85 12.28 9.94 9.88
CA GLY A 85 12.63 10.48 8.57
C GLY A 85 12.40 9.52 7.39
N GLU A 86 12.32 8.20 7.62
CA GLU A 86 11.92 7.23 6.60
C GLU A 86 10.40 7.23 6.44
N LEU A 87 9.65 7.25 7.55
CA LEU A 87 8.18 7.31 7.56
C LEU A 87 7.64 8.57 6.88
N GLU A 88 8.25 9.73 7.12
CA GLU A 88 7.84 11.00 6.50
C GLU A 88 7.99 11.02 4.97
N LYS A 89 8.83 10.14 4.42
CA LYS A 89 9.12 10.04 2.98
C LYS A 89 8.48 8.81 2.34
N ALA A 90 7.87 7.94 3.14
CA ALA A 90 7.30 6.70 2.65
C ALA A 90 5.82 6.87 2.29
N TRP A 91 5.47 6.33 1.13
CA TRP A 91 4.09 6.01 0.82
C TRP A 91 3.64 4.83 1.67
N VAL A 92 2.36 4.80 2.01
CA VAL A 92 1.75 3.66 2.68
C VAL A 92 0.58 3.16 1.87
N ILE A 93 0.52 1.85 1.68
CA ILE A 93 -0.66 1.15 1.17
C ILE A 93 -1.16 0.24 2.28
N LEU A 94 -2.42 0.41 2.64
CA LEU A 94 -3.14 -0.50 3.51
C LEU A 94 -4.15 -1.25 2.66
N ALA A 95 -4.24 -2.56 2.85
CA ALA A 95 -5.39 -3.32 2.37
C ALA A 95 -6.23 -3.76 3.55
N GLN A 96 -7.53 -3.54 3.47
CA GLN A 96 -8.47 -3.85 4.55
C GLN A 96 -9.74 -4.47 3.96
N PRO A 97 -10.37 -5.47 4.62
CA PRO A 97 -11.68 -5.94 4.21
C PRO A 97 -12.72 -4.80 4.18
N ILE A 98 -13.65 -4.84 3.23
CA ILE A 98 -14.72 -3.83 3.10
C ILE A 98 -15.63 -3.81 4.33
N ASP A 99 -15.84 -4.98 4.93
CA ASP A 99 -16.79 -5.24 6.02
C ASP A 99 -16.18 -5.12 7.43
N GLU A 100 -14.88 -4.85 7.54
CA GLU A 100 -14.21 -4.60 8.82
C GLU A 100 -14.03 -3.08 9.07
N PRO A 101 -14.07 -2.63 10.33
CA PRO A 101 -13.65 -1.27 10.66
C PRO A 101 -12.21 -1.07 10.17
N GLY A 102 -12.00 -0.11 9.26
CA GLY A 102 -10.71 0.08 8.62
C GLY A 102 -9.61 0.50 9.61
N LEU A 103 -8.36 0.07 9.36
CA LEU A 103 -7.19 0.49 10.16
C LEU A 103 -7.04 2.01 10.08
N GLY A 104 -7.27 2.68 11.21
CA GLY A 104 -7.00 4.10 11.35
C GLY A 104 -5.49 4.32 11.44
N MET A 105 -4.91 5.08 10.52
CA MET A 105 -3.48 5.40 10.60
C MET A 105 -3.15 6.18 11.88
N ASP A 106 -4.08 6.98 12.39
CA ASP A 106 -4.00 7.64 13.69
C ASP A 106 -3.79 6.66 14.87
N GLN A 107 -4.23 5.40 14.73
CA GLN A 107 -4.08 4.39 15.77
C GLN A 107 -2.73 3.69 15.76
N VAL A 108 -2.06 3.64 14.60
CA VAL A 108 -0.86 2.82 14.38
C VAL A 108 0.37 3.62 13.99
N TRP A 109 0.19 4.85 13.50
CA TRP A 109 1.29 5.71 13.09
C TRP A 109 2.07 6.23 14.29
N PRO A 110 3.41 6.20 14.26
CA PRO A 110 4.22 6.70 15.37
C PRO A 110 3.96 8.19 15.61
N ALA A 111 3.65 8.56 16.86
CA ALA A 111 3.40 9.95 17.26
C ALA A 111 4.61 10.89 17.05
N SER A 112 5.82 10.31 16.97
CA SER A 112 7.06 11.02 16.64
C SER A 112 7.15 11.42 15.16
N SER A 113 6.19 11.01 14.33
CA SER A 113 6.15 11.25 12.88
C SER A 113 4.82 11.90 12.50
N ARG A 114 4.84 12.73 11.45
CA ARG A 114 3.63 13.37 10.93
C ARG A 114 2.73 12.36 10.22
N LEU A 115 1.42 12.42 10.49
CA LEU A 115 0.45 11.52 9.90
C LEU A 115 0.38 11.73 8.37
N PRO A 116 0.38 10.66 7.56
CA PRO A 116 0.33 10.77 6.11
C PRO A 116 -1.09 11.10 5.63
N VAL A 117 -1.20 11.75 4.47
CA VAL A 117 -2.49 12.16 3.89
C VAL A 117 -3.12 11.00 3.15
N SER A 118 -4.33 10.59 3.53
CA SER A 118 -5.05 9.51 2.87
C SER A 118 -5.82 9.97 1.65
N PHE A 119 -5.88 9.15 0.60
CA PHE A 119 -6.81 9.30 -0.51
C PHE A 119 -7.37 7.94 -0.94
N GLY A 120 -8.59 7.95 -1.47
CA GLY A 120 -9.32 6.72 -1.79
C GLY A 120 -8.73 5.97 -2.97
N ALA A 121 -8.76 4.63 -2.90
CA ALA A 121 -8.62 3.77 -4.08
C ALA A 121 -9.81 3.95 -5.03
N PRO A 122 -9.69 3.54 -6.31
CA PRO A 122 -10.81 3.64 -7.24
C PRO A 122 -11.99 2.79 -6.78
N GLU A 123 -13.21 3.30 -6.96
CA GLU A 123 -14.44 2.50 -6.80
C GLU A 123 -14.36 1.25 -7.71
N GLY A 124 -14.75 0.10 -7.17
CA GLY A 124 -14.78 -1.17 -7.94
C GLY A 124 -13.44 -1.90 -8.07
N SER A 125 -12.39 -1.46 -7.37
CA SER A 125 -11.10 -2.17 -7.30
C SER A 125 -11.23 -3.46 -6.49
N SER A 126 -11.80 -4.51 -7.05
CA SER A 126 -11.90 -5.80 -6.37
C SER A 126 -10.58 -6.55 -6.47
N TRP A 127 -9.55 -6.11 -5.73
CA TRP A 127 -8.27 -6.83 -5.54
C TRP A 127 -8.43 -8.18 -4.81
N ALA A 128 -9.65 -8.66 -4.64
CA ALA A 128 -10.05 -9.33 -3.41
C ALA A 128 -11.02 -10.48 -3.60
N ARG A 129 -10.87 -11.18 -4.73
CA ARG A 129 -11.33 -12.56 -4.83
C ARG A 129 -10.19 -13.57 -4.86
N GLU A 130 -9.01 -13.17 -5.31
CA GLU A 130 -7.87 -14.09 -5.46
C GLU A 130 -6.87 -13.99 -4.30
N TRP A 131 -6.83 -12.86 -3.60
CA TRP A 131 -5.91 -12.61 -2.46
C TRP A 131 -6.62 -12.59 -1.11
N SER A 132 -7.96 -12.62 -1.12
CA SER A 132 -8.72 -12.96 0.07
C SER A 132 -8.73 -14.50 0.11
N ASP A 133 -8.28 -15.12 1.20
CA ASP A 133 -8.40 -16.58 1.36
C ASP A 133 -9.80 -17.02 0.91
N GLU A 134 -9.91 -18.12 0.15
CA GLU A 134 -11.14 -18.60 -0.47
C GLU A 134 -12.39 -18.28 0.39
N GLY A 135 -13.17 -17.27 -0.03
CA GLY A 135 -14.41 -16.85 0.64
C GLY A 135 -14.34 -15.59 1.53
N LYS A 136 -13.20 -14.90 1.66
CA LYS A 136 -13.11 -13.64 2.42
C LYS A 136 -13.58 -12.43 1.62
N ALA A 137 -14.15 -11.45 2.35
CA ALA A 137 -14.72 -10.23 1.81
C ALA A 137 -13.73 -9.46 0.91
N PRO A 138 -14.24 -8.66 -0.05
CA PRO A 138 -13.38 -7.83 -0.86
C PRO A 138 -12.50 -6.91 0.00
N LEU A 139 -11.38 -6.44 -0.54
CA LEU A 139 -10.39 -5.59 0.11
C LEU A 139 -10.45 -4.20 -0.53
N HIS A 140 -10.48 -3.17 0.30
CA HIS A 140 -10.19 -1.80 -0.10
C HIS A 140 -8.71 -1.51 0.10
N LEU A 141 -8.05 -1.04 -0.97
CA LEU A 141 -6.77 -0.37 -0.82
C LEU A 141 -7.00 1.06 -0.31
N ARG A 142 -6.16 1.50 0.61
CA ARG A 142 -6.07 2.89 1.03
C ARG A 142 -4.65 3.36 0.81
N PHE A 143 -4.53 4.48 0.12
CA PHE A 143 -3.25 5.07 -0.20
C PHE A 143 -3.00 6.24 0.74
N PHE A 144 -1.78 6.33 1.23
CA PHE A 144 -1.33 7.46 2.03
C PHE A 144 -0.07 8.04 1.43
N GLN A 145 -0.11 9.33 1.13
CA GLN A 145 1.05 10.08 0.64
C GLN A 145 2.03 10.31 1.78
N PRO A 146 3.35 10.40 1.50
CA PRO A 146 4.32 10.89 2.47
C PRO A 146 3.83 12.19 3.12
N ALA A 147 4.18 12.39 4.38
CA ALA A 147 3.87 13.63 5.08
C ALA A 147 4.69 14.79 4.49
N ALA A 148 4.24 15.32 3.35
CA ALA A 148 4.89 16.40 2.66
C ALA A 148 4.80 17.68 3.50
N ASP A 149 5.86 18.50 3.45
CA ASP A 149 5.74 19.91 3.78
C ASP A 149 4.80 20.54 2.74
N LEU A 150 3.60 20.92 3.15
CA LEU A 150 2.65 21.69 2.35
C LEU A 150 3.19 23.07 1.90
N PHE A 151 4.44 23.40 2.23
CA PHE A 151 5.13 24.65 1.91
C PHE A 151 6.46 24.43 1.16
N ARG A 152 6.38 23.88 -0.06
CA ARG A 152 7.35 24.19 -1.13
C ARG A 152 6.61 24.64 -2.40
N LYS A 153 5.77 25.65 -2.23
CA LYS A 153 5.45 26.63 -3.27
C LYS A 153 5.61 28.00 -2.63
N ILE A 154 6.85 28.51 -2.66
CA ILE A 154 7.13 29.94 -2.75
C ILE A 154 7.71 30.13 -4.14
#